data_AF-W8VUI2-F1
#
_entry.id   AF-W8VUI2-F1
#
_cell.length_a   1.000
_cell.length_b   1.000
_cell.length_c   1.000
_cell.angle_alpha   90.00
_cell.angle_beta   90.00
_cell.angle_gamma   90.00
#
_symmetry.space_group_name_H-M   'P 1'
#
loop_
_entity.id
_entity.type
_entity.pdbx_description
1 polymer ?
#
loop_
_entity_poly.entity_id
_entity_poly.type
_entity_poly.pdbx_seq_one_letter_code
_entity_poly.pdbx_strand_id
1 'polypeptide(L)'
;MLNVFQEHIDSTGTELMKNWYLFLQIPFSVLVMWIFTTMEIVGDNSEDPFEGRINDVPMTALCRTIMIDLRDILDEKNLPQPVLPKDNILY
;
A
#
# COMPACT_ATOMS: atom_id res chain seq x y z
N MET A 1 23.36 30.55 -3.15
CA MET A 1 23.52 29.23 -3.81
C MET A 1 22.56 29.02 -4.98
N LEU A 2 21.30 29.48 -4.93
CA LEU A 2 20.36 29.37 -6.06
C LEU A 2 20.72 30.26 -7.29
N ASN A 3 21.29 31.45 -7.08
CA ASN A 3 21.68 32.34 -8.19
C ASN A 3 22.77 31.77 -9.12
N VAL A 4 23.72 31.01 -8.59
CA VAL A 4 24.84 30.45 -9.38
C VAL A 4 24.35 29.34 -10.32
N PHE A 5 23.31 28.59 -9.92
CA PHE A 5 22.65 27.61 -10.78
C PHE A 5 21.71 28.28 -11.80
N GLN A 6 21.04 29.36 -11.42
CA GLN A 6 20.18 30.15 -12.31
C GLN A 6 20.97 30.73 -13.49
N GLU A 7 22.15 31.28 -13.24
CA GLU A 7 23.03 31.87 -14.26
C GLU A 7 23.52 30.85 -15.29
N HIS A 8 23.74 29.59 -14.87
CA HIS A 8 24.20 28.52 -15.75
C HIS A 8 23.08 27.94 -16.63
N ILE A 9 21.85 27.94 -16.11
CA ILE A 9 20.62 27.61 -16.86
C ILE A 9 20.34 28.71 -17.89
N ASP A 10 20.58 29.97 -17.54
CA ASP A 10 20.30 31.12 -18.39
C ASP A 10 21.30 31.31 -19.55
N SER A 11 22.55 30.88 -19.40
CA SER A 11 23.59 31.12 -20.42
C SER A 11 23.67 30.08 -21.55
N THR A 12 23.06 28.89 -21.40
CA THR A 12 23.29 27.75 -22.31
C THR A 12 22.02 27.17 -22.96
N GLY A 13 20.81 27.52 -22.49
CA GLY A 13 19.55 26.95 -22.99
C GLY A 13 18.68 27.97 -23.74
N THR A 14 18.25 27.64 -24.96
CA THR A 14 17.17 28.36 -25.64
C THR A 14 15.92 28.39 -24.74
N GLU A 15 15.15 29.48 -24.73
CA GLU A 15 13.96 29.64 -23.87
C GLU A 15 12.97 28.45 -23.95
N LEU A 16 12.93 27.75 -25.09
CA LEU A 16 12.18 26.51 -25.30
C LEU A 16 12.66 25.35 -24.40
N MET A 17 13.98 25.18 -24.25
CA MET A 17 14.59 24.15 -23.39
C MET A 17 14.25 24.38 -21.91
N LYS A 18 14.24 25.64 -21.45
CA LYS A 18 13.90 25.99 -20.06
C LYS A 18 12.44 25.66 -19.74
N ASN A 19 11.52 26.02 -20.63
CA ASN A 19 10.10 25.74 -20.45
C ASN A 19 9.82 24.22 -20.42
N TRP A 20 10.52 23.45 -21.26
CA TRP A 20 10.40 21.99 -21.23
C TRP A 20 10.92 21.39 -19.92
N TYR A 21 12.04 21.91 -19.40
CA TYR A 21 12.60 21.46 -18.12
C TYR A 21 11.65 21.76 -16.95
N LEU A 22 11.10 22.98 -16.88
CA LEU A 22 10.12 23.36 -15.86
C LEU A 22 8.86 22.51 -15.93
N PHE A 23 8.36 22.24 -17.14
CA PHE A 23 7.20 21.38 -17.33
C PHE A 23 7.47 19.93 -16.87
N LEU A 24 8.66 19.38 -17.13
CA LEU A 24 9.02 18.02 -16.74
C LEU A 24 9.35 17.89 -15.23
N GLN A 25 9.80 18.97 -14.60
CA GLN A 25 10.14 19.01 -13.18
C GLN A 25 8.92 18.78 -12.28
N ILE A 26 7.75 19.33 -12.66
CA ILE A 26 6.50 19.24 -11.89
C ILE A 26 5.99 17.79 -11.77
N PRO A 27 5.78 17.01 -12.85
CA PRO A 27 5.31 15.63 -12.73
C PRO A 27 6.36 14.75 -12.05
N PHE A 28 7.65 15.03 -12.19
CA PHE A 28 8.70 14.26 -11.53
C PHE A 28 8.69 14.45 -10.01
N SER A 29 8.50 15.69 -9.54
CA SER A 29 8.38 15.95 -8.10
C SER A 29 7.10 15.34 -7.51
N VAL A 30 5.99 15.40 -8.24
CA VAL A 30 4.73 14.74 -7.85
C VAL A 30 4.88 13.22 -7.81
N LEU A 31 5.59 12.63 -8.76
CA LEU A 31 5.86 11.19 -8.78
C LEU A 31 6.69 10.77 -7.58
N VAL A 32 7.76 11.51 -7.27
CA VAL A 32 8.58 11.24 -6.09
C VAL A 32 7.75 11.38 -4.81
N MET A 33 6.94 12.44 -4.68
CA MET A 33 6.01 12.60 -3.56
C MET A 33 5.08 11.39 -3.43
N TRP A 34 4.47 10.95 -4.53
CA TRP A 34 3.55 9.82 -4.54
C TRP A 34 4.20 8.51 -4.08
N ILE A 35 5.45 8.26 -4.48
CA ILE A 35 6.19 7.08 -4.02
C ILE A 35 6.36 7.11 -2.50
N PHE A 36 6.80 8.24 -1.93
CA PHE A 36 7.01 8.36 -0.49
C PHE A 36 5.71 8.22 0.30
N THR A 37 4.63 8.89 -0.14
CA THR A 37 3.31 8.77 0.50
C THR A 37 2.77 7.34 0.42
N THR A 38 2.95 6.65 -0.71
CA THR A 38 2.50 5.25 -0.84
C THR A 38 3.28 4.33 0.08
N MET A 39 4.60 4.55 0.21
CA MET A 39 5.45 3.79 1.13
C MET A 39 5.02 3.96 2.59
N GLU A 40 4.66 5.17 3.01
CA GLU A 40 4.14 5.47 4.34
C GLU A 40 2.83 4.72 4.60
N ILE A 41 1.84 4.85 3.72
CA ILE A 41 0.54 4.18 3.86
C ILE A 41 0.70 2.66 3.94
N VAL A 42 1.57 2.06 3.11
CA VAL A 42 1.82 0.62 3.17
C VAL A 42 2.51 0.22 4.47
N GLY A 43 3.42 1.05 4.99
CA GLY A 43 4.06 0.88 6.29
C GLY A 43 3.02 0.85 7.42
N ASP A 44 2.15 1.86 7.48
CA ASP A 44 1.12 1.97 8.51
C ASP A 44 0.15 0.79 8.48
N ASN A 45 -0.26 0.33 7.29
CA ASN A 45 -1.12 -0.86 7.18
C ASN A 45 -0.38 -2.16 7.53
N SER A 46 0.95 -2.17 7.54
CA SER A 46 1.76 -3.34 7.91
C SER A 46 2.12 -3.36 9.40
N GLU A 47 1.96 -2.25 10.11
CA GLU A 47 2.24 -2.17 11.56
C GLU A 47 1.20 -2.95 12.37
N ASP A 48 -0.07 -2.86 11.97
CA ASP A 48 -1.20 -3.48 12.67
C ASP A 48 -2.03 -4.41 11.76
N PRO A 49 -1.51 -5.60 11.39
CA PRO A 49 -2.14 -6.49 10.41
C PRO A 49 -3.36 -7.28 10.94
N PHE A 50 -3.84 -6.98 12.15
CA PHE A 50 -4.90 -7.72 12.85
C PHE A 50 -6.04 -6.83 13.37
N GLU A 51 -6.14 -5.58 12.90
CA GLU A 51 -7.22 -4.66 13.29
C GLU A 51 -8.56 -4.99 12.63
N GLY A 52 -8.58 -5.90 11.67
CA GLY A 52 -9.79 -6.31 10.95
C GLY A 52 -10.16 -5.35 9.81
N ARG A 53 -9.17 -4.64 9.26
CA ARG A 53 -9.30 -3.89 8.01
C ARG A 53 -9.45 -4.87 6.84
N ILE A 54 -9.89 -4.34 5.69
CA ILE A 54 -10.20 -5.17 4.51
C ILE A 54 -8.99 -5.94 3.97
N ASN A 55 -7.79 -5.41 4.17
CA ASN A 55 -6.52 -6.02 3.72
C ASN A 55 -5.78 -6.76 4.86
N ASP A 56 -6.36 -6.82 6.05
CA ASP A 56 -5.75 -7.46 7.22
C ASP A 56 -5.87 -8.97 7.16
N VAL A 57 -5.16 -9.65 8.05
CA VAL A 57 -5.24 -11.11 8.16
C VAL A 57 -6.60 -11.51 8.74
N PRO A 58 -7.34 -12.42 8.09
CA PRO A 58 -8.67 -12.85 8.55
C PRO A 58 -8.54 -13.80 9.75
N MET A 59 -8.33 -13.23 10.93
CA MET A 59 -8.18 -14.00 12.17
C MET A 59 -9.41 -14.82 12.50
N THR A 60 -10.61 -14.36 12.14
CA THR A 60 -11.85 -15.11 12.42
C THR A 60 -11.91 -16.37 11.58
N ALA A 61 -11.62 -16.27 10.28
CA ALA A 61 -11.51 -17.43 9.41
C ALA A 61 -10.42 -18.42 9.85
N LEU A 62 -9.23 -17.92 10.22
CA LEU A 62 -8.15 -18.78 10.73
C LEU A 62 -8.55 -19.53 12.01
N CYS A 63 -9.10 -18.82 13.00
CA CYS A 63 -9.57 -19.45 14.24
C CYS A 63 -10.71 -20.45 13.98
N ARG A 64 -11.61 -20.16 13.03
CA ARG A 64 -12.67 -21.09 12.64
C ARG A 64 -12.10 -22.36 12.02
N THR A 65 -11.11 -22.26 11.15
CA THR A 65 -10.45 -23.42 10.53
C THR A 65 -9.75 -24.26 11.60
N ILE A 66 -8.95 -23.65 12.48
CA ILE A 66 -8.29 -24.36 13.58
C ILE A 66 -9.32 -25.04 14.49
N MET A 67 -10.45 -24.38 14.77
CA MET A 67 -11.53 -24.96 15.57
C MET A 67 -12.16 -26.19 14.90
N ILE A 68 -12.33 -26.16 13.57
CA ILE A 68 -12.82 -27.32 12.81
C ILE A 68 -11.80 -28.46 12.91
N ASP A 69 -10.53 -28.18 12.67
CA ASP A 69 -9.45 -29.18 12.72
C ASP A 69 -9.36 -29.85 14.11
N LEU A 70 -9.44 -29.06 15.18
CA LEU A 70 -9.44 -29.59 16.54
C LEU A 70 -10.66 -30.46 16.86
N ARG A 71 -11.84 -30.10 16.37
CA ARG A 71 -13.08 -30.87 16.60
C ARG A 71 -13.13 -32.14 15.76
N ASP A 72 -12.51 -32.13 14.59
CA ASP A 72 -12.35 -33.30 13.73
C ASP A 72 -11.43 -34.34 14.39
N ILE A 73 -10.30 -33.89 14.98
CA ILE A 73 -9.41 -34.76 15.76
C ILE A 73 -10.11 -35.42 16.97
N LEU A 74 -11.15 -34.75 17.52
CA LEU A 74 -11.94 -35.24 18.64
C LEU A 74 -13.15 -36.11 18.23
N ASP A 75 -13.31 -36.44 16.93
CA ASP A 75 -14.44 -37.21 16.38
C ASP A 75 -15.81 -36.58 16.70
N GLU A 76 -15.89 -35.25 16.81
CA GLU A 76 -17.16 -34.56 17.04
C GLU A 76 -18.03 -34.54 15.77
N LYS A 77 -19.27 -35.06 15.86
CA LYS A 77 -20.20 -35.11 14.71
C LYS A 77 -20.74 -33.75 14.24
N ASN A 78 -20.64 -32.71 15.07
CA ASN A 78 -21.13 -31.36 14.77
C ASN A 78 -19.96 -30.41 14.51
N LEU A 79 -19.39 -30.51 13.32
CA LEU A 79 -18.36 -29.59 12.87
C LEU A 79 -18.99 -28.24 12.47
N PRO A 80 -18.45 -27.12 12.96
CA PRO A 80 -18.95 -25.80 12.57
C PRO A 80 -18.53 -25.50 11.11
N GLN A 81 -19.38 -24.85 10.32
CA GLN A 81 -19.06 -24.57 8.91
C GLN A 81 -17.89 -23.58 8.76
N PRO A 82 -17.03 -23.71 7.73
CA PRO A 82 -15.94 -22.75 7.48
C PRO A 82 -16.48 -21.34 7.19
N VAL A 83 -15.71 -20.31 7.54
CA VAL A 83 -16.07 -18.92 7.19
C VAL A 83 -15.90 -18.77 5.69
N LEU A 84 -16.98 -18.40 4.99
CA LEU A 84 -16.93 -18.09 3.57
C LEU A 84 -16.66 -16.59 3.38
N PRO A 85 -15.93 -16.20 2.33
CA PRO A 85 -15.74 -14.79 2.01
C PRO A 85 -17.08 -14.13 1.68
N LYS A 86 -17.29 -12.93 2.21
CA LYS A 86 -18.45 -12.10 1.92
C LYS A 86 -17.97 -10.92 1.10
N ASP A 87 -18.57 -10.68 -0.07
CA ASP A 87 -18.22 -9.56 -0.94
C ASP A 87 -16.72 -9.53 -1.36
N ASN A 88 -16.14 -10.72 -1.60
CA ASN A 88 -14.71 -10.96 -1.88
C ASN A 88 -13.75 -10.64 -0.72
N ILE A 89 -14.25 -10.40 0.49
CA ILE A 89 -13.46 -10.16 1.69
C ILE A 89 -13.67 -11.33 2.65
N LEU A 90 -12.58 -11.94 3.08
CA LEU A 90 -12.59 -12.95 4.14
C LEU A 90 -12.25 -12.21 5.44
N TYR A 91 -13.02 -12.45 6.50
CA TYR A 91 -12.85 -11.85 7.83
C TYR A 91 -12.46 -12.92 8.85
#